data_AF-A0A2M7DCC1-F1
#
_entry.id   AF-A0A2M7DCC1-F1
#
_cell.length_a   1.000
_cell.length_b   1.000
_cell.length_c   1.000
_cell.angle_alpha   90.00
_cell.angle_beta   90.00
_cell.angle_gamma   90.00
#
_symmetry.space_group_name_H-M   'P 1'
#
loop_
_entity.id
_entity.type
_entity.pdbx_description
1 polymer ?
#
loop_
_entity_poly.entity_id
_entity_poly.type
_entity_poly.pdbx_seq_one_letter_code
_entity_poly.pdbx_strand_id
1 'polypeptide(L)'
;MRKLDFLSKKSIIKTSMKNILIFIFILCFITFSLPVLAQETTTGTTTEIKEGSDLSLFWQDFKDTLKIFFTWNNVEKAKVALNIAERKLDEYKKYRAEQKDKLAGESLKKYEKEIEIVLDVLGKESNKPQAEQIALEVKERTTKSILELQELYEQSPEPLKEKIVQIISKLQKSYEVSLGIMSGEYREEAQGLFGQFKNWFKNSLEKIYYKLWPTFK
;
A
#
# COMPACT_ATOMS: atom_id res chain seq x y z
N MET A 1 31.72 -4.73 53.58
CA MET A 1 30.52 -3.87 53.77
C MET A 1 30.03 -3.25 52.45
N ARG A 2 29.54 -4.02 51.46
CA ARG A 2 28.95 -3.48 50.20
C ARG A 2 27.92 -4.42 49.55
N LYS A 3 27.00 -5.00 50.32
CA LYS A 3 25.92 -5.86 49.78
C LYS A 3 24.50 -5.40 50.14
N LEU A 4 24.34 -4.37 50.98
CA LEU A 4 23.01 -3.94 51.45
C LEU A 4 22.36 -2.85 50.59
N ASP A 5 23.12 -2.08 49.81
CA ASP A 5 22.53 -1.00 48.98
C ASP A 5 21.88 -1.46 47.66
N PHE A 6 22.19 -2.68 47.19
CA PHE A 6 21.70 -3.13 45.87
C PHE A 6 20.25 -3.66 45.91
N LEU A 7 19.78 -4.12 47.07
CA LEU A 7 18.44 -4.70 47.19
C LEU A 7 17.33 -3.65 47.34
N SER A 8 17.65 -2.46 47.85
CA SER A 8 16.68 -1.35 47.99
C SER A 8 16.30 -0.74 46.62
N LYS A 9 17.28 -0.57 45.71
CA LYS A 9 17.02 0.03 44.38
C LYS A 9 16.10 -0.81 43.49
N LYS A 10 16.14 -2.15 43.59
CA LYS A 10 15.34 -3.04 42.75
C LYS A 10 13.85 -3.03 43.09
N SER A 11 13.46 -2.81 44.36
CA SER A 11 12.04 -2.74 44.73
C SER A 11 11.41 -1.41 44.31
N ILE A 12 12.15 -0.30 44.41
CA ILE A 12 11.68 1.05 44.04
C ILE A 12 11.39 1.14 42.53
N ILE A 13 12.25 0.57 41.68
CA ILE A 13 12.07 0.58 40.22
C ILE A 13 10.86 -0.27 39.79
N LYS A 14 10.62 -1.41 40.46
CA LYS A 14 9.51 -2.31 40.14
C LYS A 14 8.14 -1.71 40.49
N THR A 15 8.06 -0.97 41.60
CA THR A 15 6.83 -0.27 42.02
C THR A 15 6.54 0.93 41.12
N SER A 16 7.58 1.63 40.63
CA SER A 16 7.42 2.79 39.75
C SER A 16 6.93 2.42 38.33
N MET A 17 7.40 1.31 37.74
CA MET A 17 6.92 0.85 36.42
C MET A 17 5.45 0.40 36.41
N LYS A 18 4.98 -0.25 37.50
CA LYS A 18 3.59 -0.71 37.59
C LYS A 18 2.59 0.45 37.63
N ASN A 19 2.98 1.55 38.29
CA ASN A 19 2.13 2.75 38.39
C ASN A 19 2.10 3.56 37.08
N ILE A 20 3.17 3.54 36.28
CA ILE A 20 3.19 4.16 34.94
C ILE A 20 2.26 3.42 33.97
N LEU A 21 2.26 2.08 33.98
CA LEU A 21 1.35 1.27 33.16
C LEU A 21 -0.12 1.49 33.51
N ILE A 22 -0.43 1.63 34.81
CA ILE A 22 -1.79 1.95 35.28
C ILE A 22 -2.19 3.38 34.87
N PHE A 23 -1.27 4.35 34.93
CA PHE A 23 -1.54 5.72 34.47
C PHE A 23 -1.84 5.79 32.97
N ILE A 24 -1.11 5.04 32.14
CA ILE A 24 -1.38 4.97 30.68
C ILE A 24 -2.75 4.32 30.43
N PHE A 25 -3.11 3.28 31.17
CA PHE A 25 -4.40 2.61 31.02
C PHE A 25 -5.59 3.48 31.48
N ILE A 26 -5.41 4.27 32.53
CA ILE A 26 -6.44 5.21 33.02
C ILE A 26 -6.58 6.42 32.09
N LEU A 27 -5.48 6.93 31.52
CA LEU A 27 -5.52 8.04 30.56
C LEU A 27 -6.29 7.67 29.28
N CYS A 28 -6.24 6.40 28.86
CA CYS A 28 -7.04 5.90 27.74
C CYS A 28 -8.55 5.80 28.03
N PHE A 29 -8.98 5.73 29.29
CA PHE A 29 -10.40 5.66 29.66
C PHE A 29 -11.06 7.03 29.82
N ILE A 30 -10.28 8.09 30.10
CA ILE A 30 -10.83 9.44 30.35
C ILE A 30 -11.21 10.16 29.05
N THR A 31 -10.72 9.71 27.88
CA THR A 31 -11.13 10.28 26.59
C THR A 31 -12.36 9.61 25.96
N PHE A 32 -12.95 8.58 26.59
CA PHE A 32 -14.11 7.85 26.05
C PHE A 32 -15.46 8.23 26.68
N SER A 33 -15.49 9.28 27.51
CA SER A 33 -16.68 9.71 28.25
C SER A 33 -17.04 11.17 27.99
N LEU A 34 -17.04 11.60 26.73
CA LEU A 34 -17.82 12.79 26.37
C LEU A 34 -19.23 12.32 26.00
N PRO A 35 -20.29 12.84 26.66
CA PRO A 35 -21.63 12.62 26.18
C PRO A 35 -21.71 13.24 24.78
N VAL A 36 -22.09 12.43 23.80
CA VAL A 36 -22.63 12.91 22.54
C VAL A 36 -23.81 13.81 22.91
N LEU A 37 -23.57 15.13 22.92
CA LEU A 37 -24.65 16.10 22.87
C LEU A 37 -25.26 15.95 21.48
N ALA A 38 -26.36 15.22 21.40
CA ALA A 38 -27.31 15.34 20.32
C ALA A 38 -27.82 16.79 20.33
N GLN A 39 -27.20 17.63 19.52
CA GLN A 39 -27.71 18.96 19.22
C GLN A 39 -28.57 18.82 17.96
N GLU A 40 -29.87 18.68 18.16
CA GLU A 40 -30.86 18.91 17.12
C GLU A 40 -30.85 20.40 16.80
N THR A 41 -30.20 20.76 15.69
CA THR A 41 -30.44 22.04 15.01
C THR A 41 -31.05 21.76 13.65
N THR A 42 -32.39 21.72 13.66
CA THR A 42 -33.19 22.03 12.48
C THR A 42 -32.99 23.50 12.12
N THR A 43 -32.11 23.78 11.18
CA THR A 43 -32.18 24.99 10.36
C THR A 43 -31.53 24.69 9.02
N GLY A 44 -32.34 24.81 7.97
CA GLY A 44 -31.93 24.53 6.61
C GLY A 44 -30.69 25.30 6.20
N THR A 45 -29.72 24.59 5.67
CA THR A 45 -28.89 25.05 4.57
C THR A 45 -28.50 23.80 3.82
N THR A 46 -28.74 23.81 2.51
CA THR A 46 -28.35 22.75 1.57
C THR A 46 -26.82 22.65 1.56
N THR A 47 -26.23 21.96 2.53
CA THR A 47 -24.85 21.52 2.43
C THR A 47 -24.86 20.26 1.58
N GLU A 48 -24.68 20.48 0.29
CA GLU A 48 -23.95 19.57 -0.57
C GLU A 48 -22.75 19.01 0.22
N ILE A 49 -22.91 17.79 0.72
CA ILE A 49 -21.81 17.03 1.30
C ILE A 49 -20.88 16.76 0.12
N LYS A 50 -19.83 17.57 -0.02
CA LYS A 50 -18.73 17.28 -0.94
C LYS A 50 -18.20 15.89 -0.59
N GLU A 51 -18.50 14.95 -1.47
CA GLU A 51 -17.99 13.60 -1.48
C GLU A 51 -16.44 13.65 -1.41
N GLY A 52 -15.87 13.18 -0.30
CA GLY A 52 -14.42 13.15 -0.05
C GLY A 52 -13.93 14.15 0.99
N SER A 53 -14.33 14.00 2.26
CA SER A 53 -13.63 14.67 3.36
C SER A 53 -12.32 13.92 3.67
N ASP A 54 -11.22 14.68 3.78
CA ASP A 54 -9.85 14.20 4.06
C ASP A 54 -9.79 13.24 5.28
N LEU A 55 -10.69 13.45 6.25
CA LEU A 55 -10.85 12.59 7.42
C LEU A 55 -11.35 11.18 7.09
N SER A 56 -12.26 11.02 6.13
CA SER A 56 -12.77 9.68 5.75
C SER A 56 -11.68 8.84 5.08
N LEU A 57 -10.92 9.46 4.17
CA LEU A 57 -9.76 8.84 3.51
C LEU A 57 -8.68 8.47 4.54
N PHE A 58 -8.38 9.37 5.48
CA PHE A 58 -7.46 9.09 6.58
C PHE A 58 -7.90 7.88 7.41
N TRP A 59 -9.17 7.81 7.83
CA TRP A 59 -9.68 6.69 8.61
C TRP A 59 -9.63 5.37 7.84
N GLN A 60 -9.83 5.40 6.52
CA GLN A 60 -9.71 4.21 5.68
C GLN A 60 -8.26 3.74 5.59
N ASP A 61 -7.32 4.64 5.28
CA ASP A 61 -5.88 4.31 5.22
C ASP A 61 -5.35 3.83 6.58
N PHE A 62 -5.86 4.39 7.67
CA PHE A 62 -5.53 3.94 9.02
C PHE A 62 -6.05 2.51 9.26
N LYS A 63 -7.31 2.23 8.90
CA LYS A 63 -7.87 0.87 8.98
C LYS A 63 -7.07 -0.13 8.14
N ASP A 64 -6.65 0.25 6.95
CA ASP A 64 -5.83 -0.57 6.06
C ASP A 64 -4.46 -0.89 6.68
N THR A 65 -3.80 0.13 7.22
CA THR A 65 -2.52 0.00 7.91
C THR A 65 -2.65 -0.94 9.12
N LEU A 66 -3.70 -0.77 9.94
CA LEU A 66 -3.97 -1.65 11.07
C LEU A 66 -4.24 -3.08 10.61
N LYS A 67 -5.02 -3.26 9.55
CA LYS A 67 -5.33 -4.59 9.01
C LYS A 67 -4.04 -5.31 8.59
N ILE A 68 -3.15 -4.64 7.86
CA ILE A 68 -1.84 -5.21 7.49
C ILE A 68 -0.99 -5.49 8.73
N PHE A 69 -0.96 -4.58 9.70
CA PHE A 69 -0.16 -4.71 10.91
C PHE A 69 -0.59 -5.90 11.79
N PHE A 70 -1.89 -6.10 11.95
CA PHE A 70 -2.45 -7.22 12.73
C PHE A 70 -2.55 -8.54 11.95
N THR A 71 -2.15 -8.56 10.67
CA THR A 71 -2.09 -9.79 9.89
C THR A 71 -0.74 -10.50 10.11
N TRP A 72 -0.73 -11.48 11.01
CA TRP A 72 0.47 -12.23 11.41
C TRP A 72 0.95 -13.24 10.35
N ASN A 73 0.05 -13.70 9.48
CA ASN A 73 0.39 -14.63 8.41
C ASN A 73 0.87 -13.86 7.17
N ASN A 74 2.11 -14.10 6.74
CA ASN A 74 2.70 -13.43 5.58
C ASN A 74 1.89 -13.63 4.29
N VAL A 75 1.36 -14.83 4.07
CA VAL A 75 0.50 -15.15 2.92
C VAL A 75 -0.74 -14.26 2.91
N GLU A 76 -1.45 -14.21 4.03
CA GLU A 76 -2.63 -13.37 4.18
C GLU A 76 -2.28 -11.89 4.07
N LYS A 77 -1.11 -11.49 4.57
CA LYS A 77 -0.62 -10.12 4.48
C LYS A 77 -0.42 -9.69 3.03
N ALA A 78 0.15 -10.54 2.19
CA ALA A 78 0.27 -10.26 0.75
C ALA A 78 -1.12 -10.13 0.09
N LYS A 79 -2.07 -11.01 0.41
CA LYS A 79 -3.45 -10.92 -0.11
C LYS A 79 -4.15 -9.63 0.30
N VAL A 80 -4.02 -9.25 1.57
CA VAL A 80 -4.55 -7.98 2.09
C VAL A 80 -3.90 -6.80 1.37
N ALA A 81 -2.57 -6.80 1.21
CA ALA A 81 -1.85 -5.75 0.49
C ALA A 81 -2.28 -5.67 -0.99
N LEU A 82 -2.45 -6.79 -1.69
CA LEU A 82 -2.97 -6.83 -3.06
C LEU A 82 -4.36 -6.20 -3.17
N ASN A 83 -5.28 -6.55 -2.26
CA ASN A 83 -6.63 -5.97 -2.25
C ASN A 83 -6.61 -4.46 -2.00
N ILE A 84 -5.70 -3.98 -1.12
CA ILE A 84 -5.54 -2.54 -0.89
C ILE A 84 -4.94 -1.87 -2.12
N ALA A 85 -3.93 -2.49 -2.75
CA ALA A 85 -3.33 -2.00 -3.99
C ALA A 85 -4.41 -1.81 -5.07
N GLU A 86 -5.23 -2.82 -5.36
CA GLU A 86 -6.31 -2.71 -6.34
C GLU A 86 -7.25 -1.53 -6.06
N ARG A 87 -7.69 -1.36 -4.80
CA ARG A 87 -8.51 -0.19 -4.45
C ARG A 87 -7.77 1.13 -4.67
N LYS A 88 -6.46 1.21 -4.40
CA LYS A 88 -5.67 2.42 -4.69
C LYS A 88 -5.51 2.68 -6.19
N LEU A 89 -5.52 1.65 -7.01
CA LEU A 89 -5.57 1.80 -8.47
C LEU A 89 -6.93 2.34 -8.93
N ASP A 90 -8.02 1.86 -8.33
CA ASP A 90 -9.37 2.37 -8.63
C ASP A 90 -9.59 3.80 -8.12
N GLU A 91 -9.09 4.14 -6.93
CA GLU A 91 -9.04 5.53 -6.43
C GLU A 91 -8.26 6.42 -7.41
N TYR A 92 -7.12 5.95 -7.95
CA TYR A 92 -6.36 6.67 -8.96
C TYR A 92 -7.21 6.92 -10.22
N LYS A 93 -7.89 5.89 -10.75
CA LYS A 93 -8.77 6.03 -11.93
C LYS A 93 -9.87 7.06 -11.67
N LYS A 94 -10.52 7.00 -10.50
CA LYS A 94 -11.55 7.99 -10.08
C LYS A 94 -10.98 9.41 -10.07
N TYR A 95 -9.83 9.62 -9.41
CA TYR A 95 -9.22 10.95 -9.35
C TYR A 95 -8.74 11.46 -10.71
N ARG A 96 -8.32 10.58 -11.62
CA ARG A 96 -8.00 10.96 -13.01
C ARG A 96 -9.24 11.42 -13.77
N ALA A 97 -10.35 10.71 -13.66
CA ALA A 97 -11.62 11.11 -14.28
C ALA A 97 -12.10 12.47 -13.75
N GLU A 98 -11.84 12.77 -12.47
CA GLU A 98 -12.18 14.02 -11.81
C GLU A 98 -11.11 15.13 -11.99
N GLN A 99 -10.04 14.88 -12.75
CA GLN A 99 -8.91 15.80 -12.97
C GLN A 99 -8.20 16.26 -11.68
N LYS A 100 -8.23 15.42 -10.63
CA LYS A 100 -7.59 15.67 -9.33
C LYS A 100 -6.18 15.08 -9.30
N ASP A 101 -5.27 15.63 -10.10
CA ASP A 101 -3.92 15.06 -10.33
C ASP A 101 -3.08 14.84 -9.08
N LYS A 102 -3.19 15.73 -8.08
CA LYS A 102 -2.49 15.57 -6.80
C LYS A 102 -2.94 14.30 -6.07
N LEU A 103 -4.26 14.10 -5.93
CA LEU A 103 -4.84 12.93 -5.28
C LEU A 103 -4.58 11.66 -6.09
N ALA A 104 -4.65 11.75 -7.42
CA ALA A 104 -4.26 10.65 -8.31
C ALA A 104 -2.80 10.23 -8.05
N GLY A 105 -1.88 11.19 -7.98
CA GLY A 105 -0.46 10.94 -7.71
C GLY A 105 -0.18 10.40 -6.30
N GLU A 106 -1.00 10.74 -5.30
CA GLU A 106 -0.94 10.16 -3.95
C GLU A 106 -1.48 8.74 -3.92
N SER A 107 -2.57 8.46 -4.65
CA SER A 107 -3.14 7.13 -4.77
C SER A 107 -2.16 6.15 -5.43
N LEU A 108 -1.47 6.58 -6.49
CA LEU A 108 -0.39 5.80 -7.11
C LEU A 108 0.77 5.52 -6.14
N LYS A 109 1.15 6.48 -5.31
CA LYS A 109 2.21 6.28 -4.30
C LYS A 109 1.79 5.24 -3.25
N LYS A 110 0.51 5.24 -2.85
CA LYS A 110 -0.03 4.23 -1.93
C LYS A 110 -0.08 2.86 -2.60
N TYR A 111 -0.57 2.78 -3.84
CA TYR A 111 -0.51 1.56 -4.66
C TYR A 111 0.90 0.96 -4.68
N GLU A 112 1.89 1.79 -4.99
CA GLU A 112 3.30 1.39 -5.06
C GLU A 112 3.80 0.76 -3.75
N LYS A 113 3.49 1.39 -2.61
CA LYS A 113 3.86 0.90 -1.28
C LYS A 113 3.26 -0.48 -0.98
N GLU A 114 2.02 -0.72 -1.38
CA GLU A 114 1.38 -2.02 -1.15
C GLU A 114 2.01 -3.12 -2.02
N ILE A 115 2.42 -2.80 -3.26
CA ILE A 115 3.17 -3.72 -4.12
C ILE A 115 4.55 -4.06 -3.53
N GLU A 116 5.21 -3.12 -2.84
CA GLU A 116 6.47 -3.41 -2.13
C GLU A 116 6.28 -4.42 -1.00
N ILE A 117 5.15 -4.36 -0.28
CA ILE A 117 4.81 -5.34 0.76
C ILE A 117 4.62 -6.73 0.14
N VAL A 118 3.92 -6.81 -1.00
CA VAL A 118 3.73 -8.07 -1.74
C VAL A 118 5.06 -8.66 -2.18
N LEU A 119 5.95 -7.84 -2.73
CA LEU A 119 7.31 -8.21 -3.13
C LEU A 119 8.14 -8.74 -1.96
N ASP A 120 8.10 -8.05 -0.83
CA ASP A 120 8.81 -8.45 0.40
C ASP A 120 8.30 -9.81 0.91
N VAL A 121 6.99 -10.02 0.91
CA VAL A 121 6.39 -11.31 1.29
C VAL A 121 6.80 -12.42 0.32
N LEU A 122 6.67 -12.22 -0.99
CA LEU A 122 7.04 -13.23 -1.99
C LEU A 122 8.51 -13.63 -1.87
N GLY A 123 9.41 -12.67 -1.63
CA GLY A 123 10.83 -12.95 -1.40
C GLY A 123 11.05 -13.83 -0.17
N LYS A 124 10.38 -13.51 0.96
CA LYS A 124 10.52 -14.22 2.24
C LYS A 124 9.89 -15.61 2.23
N GLU A 125 8.79 -15.77 1.52
CA GLU A 125 7.98 -16.99 1.53
C GLU A 125 8.30 -17.93 0.37
N SER A 126 9.15 -17.54 -0.59
CA SER A 126 9.48 -18.25 -1.84
C SER A 126 9.71 -19.77 -1.74
N ASN A 127 10.23 -20.28 -0.63
CA ASN A 127 10.52 -21.71 -0.43
C ASN A 127 9.39 -22.50 0.25
N LYS A 128 8.24 -21.87 0.53
CA LYS A 128 7.14 -22.52 1.25
C LYS A 128 6.09 -23.06 0.28
N PRO A 129 5.35 -24.12 0.66
CA PRO A 129 4.29 -24.69 -0.19
C PRO A 129 3.20 -23.68 -0.57
N GLN A 130 2.92 -22.69 0.29
CA GLN A 130 1.91 -21.66 -0.01
C GLN A 130 2.41 -20.57 -0.98
N ALA A 131 3.71 -20.54 -1.29
CA ALA A 131 4.31 -19.51 -2.11
C ALA A 131 3.79 -19.55 -3.54
N GLU A 132 3.56 -20.75 -4.09
CA GLU A 132 3.06 -20.92 -5.46
C GLU A 132 1.65 -20.35 -5.62
N GLN A 133 0.75 -20.57 -4.64
CA GLN A 133 -0.60 -20.00 -4.67
C GLN A 133 -0.56 -18.46 -4.69
N ILE A 134 0.29 -17.86 -3.86
CA ILE A 134 0.44 -16.39 -3.83
C ILE A 134 1.09 -15.91 -5.12
N ALA A 135 2.10 -16.60 -5.62
CA ALA A 135 2.78 -16.23 -6.85
C ALA A 135 1.79 -16.19 -8.02
N LEU A 136 0.88 -17.17 -8.12
CA LEU A 136 -0.20 -17.21 -9.11
C LEU A 136 -1.14 -16.01 -8.97
N GLU A 137 -1.64 -15.75 -7.77
CA GLU A 137 -2.53 -14.62 -7.50
C GLU A 137 -1.85 -13.27 -7.80
N VAL A 138 -0.58 -13.13 -7.43
CA VAL A 138 0.23 -11.94 -7.73
C VAL A 138 0.43 -11.80 -9.23
N LYS A 139 0.74 -12.88 -9.96
CA LYS A 139 0.91 -12.84 -11.43
C LYS A 139 -0.36 -12.35 -12.10
N GLU A 140 -1.51 -12.92 -11.77
CA GLU A 140 -2.80 -12.54 -12.37
C GLU A 140 -3.12 -11.06 -12.12
N ARG A 141 -3.02 -10.61 -10.86
CA ARG A 141 -3.35 -9.24 -10.49
C ARG A 141 -2.34 -8.23 -11.04
N THR A 142 -1.03 -8.54 -10.98
CA THR A 142 0.01 -7.66 -11.56
C THR A 142 -0.10 -7.58 -13.07
N THR A 143 -0.46 -8.66 -13.77
CA THR A 143 -0.77 -8.65 -15.20
C THR A 143 -1.86 -7.64 -15.51
N LYS A 144 -2.99 -7.76 -14.79
CA LYS A 144 -4.14 -6.86 -14.97
C LYS A 144 -3.74 -5.41 -14.69
N SER A 145 -3.06 -5.16 -13.58
CA SER A 145 -2.61 -3.80 -13.24
C SER A 145 -1.64 -3.22 -14.25
N ILE A 146 -0.73 -4.02 -14.83
CA ILE A 146 0.15 -3.54 -15.89
C ILE A 146 -0.68 -3.09 -17.09
N LEU A 147 -1.62 -3.90 -17.56
CA LEU A 147 -2.48 -3.53 -18.70
C LEU A 147 -3.28 -2.24 -18.42
N GLU A 148 -3.91 -2.14 -17.26
CA GLU A 148 -4.67 -0.94 -16.88
C GLU A 148 -3.77 0.30 -16.78
N LEU A 149 -2.58 0.17 -16.20
CA LEU A 149 -1.62 1.27 -16.10
C LEU A 149 -1.03 1.67 -17.46
N GLN A 150 -0.89 0.73 -18.40
CA GLN A 150 -0.48 1.04 -19.78
C GLN A 150 -1.51 1.91 -20.50
N GLU A 151 -2.79 1.60 -20.35
CA GLU A 151 -3.87 2.41 -20.91
C GLU A 151 -3.93 3.80 -20.28
N LEU A 152 -3.78 3.87 -18.95
CA LEU A 152 -3.80 5.12 -18.19
C LEU A 152 -2.55 5.96 -18.43
N TYR A 153 -1.42 5.35 -18.80
CA TYR A 153 -0.17 6.03 -19.11
C TYR A 153 -0.37 7.02 -20.25
N GLU A 154 -0.94 6.60 -21.37
CA GLU A 154 -1.09 7.45 -22.56
C GLU A 154 -1.97 8.67 -22.30
N GLN A 155 -2.95 8.52 -21.40
CA GLN A 155 -3.92 9.55 -21.04
C GLN A 155 -3.44 10.45 -19.89
N SER A 156 -2.30 10.15 -19.26
CA SER A 156 -1.82 10.85 -18.06
C SER A 156 -0.94 12.06 -18.38
N PRO A 157 -0.96 13.12 -17.55
CA PRO A 157 0.01 14.20 -17.65
C PRO A 157 1.43 13.68 -17.31
N GLU A 158 2.45 14.35 -17.83
CA GLU A 158 3.87 13.95 -17.67
C GLU A 158 4.30 13.58 -16.23
N PRO A 159 3.98 14.35 -15.17
CA PRO A 159 4.38 13.98 -13.81
C PRO A 159 3.75 12.66 -13.32
N LEU A 160 2.60 12.26 -13.86
CA LEU A 160 1.97 10.97 -13.55
C LEU A 160 2.49 9.86 -14.45
N LYS A 161 2.86 10.16 -15.70
CA LYS A 161 3.51 9.21 -16.61
C LYS A 161 4.78 8.61 -16.01
N GLU A 162 5.63 9.45 -15.41
CA GLU A 162 6.86 8.97 -14.74
C GLU A 162 6.53 8.02 -13.57
N LYS A 163 5.56 8.38 -12.72
CA LYS A 163 5.12 7.53 -11.61
C LYS A 163 4.56 6.18 -12.10
N ILE A 164 3.76 6.20 -13.15
CA ILE A 164 3.22 4.98 -13.75
C ILE A 164 4.35 4.07 -14.24
N VAL A 165 5.38 4.63 -14.88
CA VAL A 165 6.56 3.88 -15.32
C VAL A 165 7.30 3.25 -14.13
N GLN A 166 7.51 3.99 -13.05
CA GLN A 166 8.14 3.47 -11.83
C GLN A 166 7.33 2.30 -11.23
N ILE A 167 6.00 2.43 -11.21
CA ILE A 167 5.10 1.38 -10.71
C ILE A 167 5.12 0.16 -11.62
N ILE A 168 5.05 0.33 -12.95
CA ILE A 168 5.12 -0.79 -13.90
C ILE A 168 6.45 -1.54 -13.74
N SER A 169 7.57 -0.84 -13.53
CA SER A 169 8.87 -1.48 -13.24
C SER A 169 8.82 -2.34 -11.97
N LYS A 170 8.18 -1.87 -10.90
CA LYS A 170 7.99 -2.67 -9.67
C LYS A 170 7.06 -3.86 -9.88
N LEU A 171 6.00 -3.69 -10.66
CA LEU A 171 5.10 -4.79 -11.03
C LEU A 171 5.82 -5.84 -11.88
N GLN A 172 6.70 -5.42 -12.80
CA GLN A 172 7.54 -6.34 -13.56
C GLN A 172 8.46 -7.15 -12.65
N LYS A 173 9.10 -6.50 -11.67
CA LYS A 173 9.89 -7.22 -10.66
C LYS A 173 9.05 -8.21 -9.87
N SER A 174 7.82 -7.83 -9.51
CA SER A 174 6.88 -8.72 -8.81
C SER A 174 6.52 -9.93 -9.67
N TYR A 175 6.30 -9.70 -10.96
CA TYR A 175 6.05 -10.75 -11.94
C TYR A 175 7.24 -11.70 -12.05
N GLU A 176 8.47 -11.18 -12.14
CA GLU A 176 9.70 -12.01 -12.22
C GLU A 176 9.89 -12.88 -10.99
N VAL A 177 9.66 -12.32 -9.80
CA VAL A 177 9.75 -13.09 -8.55
C VAL A 177 8.68 -14.19 -8.54
N SER A 178 7.44 -13.87 -8.91
CA SER A 178 6.37 -14.87 -9.04
C SER A 178 6.73 -15.98 -10.02
N LEU A 179 7.27 -15.65 -11.20
CA LEU A 179 7.73 -16.62 -12.20
C LEU A 179 8.81 -17.57 -11.67
N GLY A 180 9.71 -17.07 -10.81
CA GLY A 180 10.75 -17.88 -10.19
C GLY A 180 10.22 -18.89 -9.17
N ILE A 181 9.04 -18.64 -8.60
CA ILE A 181 8.38 -19.49 -7.60
C ILE A 181 7.46 -20.53 -8.28
N MET A 182 6.89 -20.20 -9.45
CA MET A 182 5.97 -21.08 -10.18
C MET A 182 6.66 -22.31 -10.79
N SER A 183 5.94 -23.44 -10.81
CA SER A 183 6.37 -24.67 -11.45
C SER A 183 5.79 -24.85 -12.87
N GLY A 184 6.50 -25.60 -13.72
CA GLY A 184 5.99 -26.21 -14.96
C GLY A 184 5.27 -25.28 -15.94
N GLU A 185 4.08 -25.71 -16.36
CA GLU A 185 3.25 -25.12 -17.42
C GLU A 185 2.83 -23.66 -17.14
N TYR A 186 2.53 -23.32 -15.89
CA TYR A 186 2.17 -21.96 -15.49
C TYR A 186 3.31 -20.95 -15.74
N ARG A 187 4.55 -21.41 -15.62
CA ARG A 187 5.73 -20.57 -15.86
C ARG A 187 5.92 -20.28 -17.35
N GLU A 188 5.69 -21.25 -18.23
CA GLU A 188 5.85 -21.06 -19.68
C GLU A 188 4.82 -20.06 -20.25
N GLU A 189 3.55 -20.21 -19.87
CA GLU A 189 2.49 -19.26 -20.26
C GLU A 189 2.82 -17.84 -19.80
N ALA A 190 3.23 -17.71 -18.54
CA ALA A 190 3.55 -16.44 -17.92
C ALA A 190 4.81 -15.79 -18.52
N GLN A 191 5.79 -16.56 -18.97
CA GLN A 191 6.98 -16.02 -19.65
C GLN A 191 6.65 -15.35 -20.99
N GLY A 192 5.73 -15.94 -21.77
CA GLY A 192 5.31 -15.36 -23.06
C GLY A 192 4.67 -13.98 -22.90
N LEU A 193 3.73 -13.87 -21.94
CA LEU A 193 3.07 -12.60 -21.62
C LEU A 193 4.06 -11.57 -21.07
N PHE A 194 4.95 -12.00 -20.18
CA PHE A 194 5.97 -11.12 -19.60
C PHE A 194 6.93 -10.54 -20.63
N GLY A 195 7.29 -11.31 -21.66
CA GLY A 195 8.08 -10.82 -22.78
C GLY A 195 7.41 -9.65 -23.53
N GLN A 196 6.09 -9.73 -23.74
CA GLN A 196 5.32 -8.64 -24.36
C GLN A 196 5.35 -7.37 -23.49
N PHE A 197 5.19 -7.51 -22.18
CA PHE A 197 5.27 -6.38 -21.24
C PHE A 197 6.64 -5.72 -21.22
N LYS A 198 7.73 -6.52 -21.23
CA LYS A 198 9.10 -5.98 -21.30
C LYS A 198 9.34 -5.17 -22.57
N ASN A 199 8.89 -5.68 -23.71
CA ASN A 199 9.04 -5.00 -24.99
C ASN A 199 8.25 -3.69 -25.03
N TRP A 200 6.99 -3.69 -24.59
CA TRP A 200 6.21 -2.47 -24.47
C TRP A 200 6.89 -1.44 -23.56
N PHE A 201 7.35 -1.86 -22.38
CA PHE A 201 7.95 -0.97 -21.39
C PHE A 201 9.23 -0.32 -21.90
N LYS A 202 10.09 -1.10 -22.57
CA LYS A 202 11.30 -0.60 -23.22
C LYS A 202 10.96 0.48 -24.26
N ASN A 203 10.00 0.21 -25.14
CA ASN A 203 9.58 1.16 -26.17
C ASN A 203 8.98 2.44 -25.57
N SER A 204 8.21 2.33 -24.48
CA SER A 204 7.65 3.48 -23.78
C SER A 204 8.73 4.33 -23.10
N LEU A 205 9.75 3.72 -22.50
CA LEU A 205 10.90 4.44 -21.94
C LEU A 205 11.69 5.20 -23.00
N GLU A 206 11.93 4.58 -24.16
CA GLU A 206 12.62 5.24 -25.27
C GLU A 206 11.87 6.51 -25.70
N LYS A 207 10.54 6.45 -25.82
CA LYS A 207 9.71 7.63 -26.16
C LYS A 207 9.87 8.77 -25.14
N ILE A 208 9.86 8.46 -23.84
CA ILE A 208 10.06 9.46 -22.78
C ILE A 208 11.46 10.08 -22.89
N TYR A 209 12.48 9.22 -23.03
CA TYR A 209 13.87 9.65 -23.10
C TYR A 209 14.13 10.57 -24.29
N TYR A 210 13.67 10.19 -25.49
CA TYR A 210 13.83 11.00 -26.70
C TYR A 210 13.04 12.31 -26.65
N LYS A 211 11.96 12.40 -25.88
CA LYS A 211 11.18 13.64 -25.71
C LYS A 211 11.87 14.63 -24.74
N LEU A 212 12.63 14.13 -23.76
CA LEU A 212 13.36 14.95 -22.79
C LEU A 212 14.77 15.36 -23.25
N TRP A 213 15.34 14.67 -24.25
CA TRP A 213 16.68 14.95 -24.78
C TRP A 213 16.86 16.30 -25.52
N PRO A 214 15.89 16.83 -26.31
CA PRO A 214 16.05 18.07 -27.06
C PRO A 214 16.21 19.31 -26.18
N THR A 215 15.75 19.25 -24.93
CA THR A 215 15.80 20.34 -23.94
C THR A 215 17.17 20.53 -23.27
N PHE A 216 18.15 19.68 -23.56
CA PHE A 216 19.51 19.75 -23.00
C PHE A 216 20.59 20.20 -24.01
N LYS A 217 20.20 20.74 -25.18
CA LYS A 217 21.09 21.44 -26.12
C LYS A 217 20.88 22.94 -26.05
#